data_AF-A0A3D1NQ59-F1
#
_entry.id   AF-A0A3D1NQ59-F1
#
_cell.length_a   1.000
_cell.length_b   1.000
_cell.length_c   1.000
_cell.angle_alpha   90.00
_cell.angle_beta   90.00
_cell.angle_gamma   90.00
#
_symmetry.space_group_name_H-M   'P 1'
#
loop_
_entity.id
_entity.type
_entity.pdbx_description
1 polymer ?
#
loop_
_entity_poly.entity_id
_entity_poly.type
_entity_poly.pdbx_seq_one_letter_code
_entity_poly.pdbx_strand_id
1 'polypeptide(L)'
;MKITIKKRTTRQVLAIERVLTPESRAALQTLPKPDKVCGVRTPRNLNDLTIGDLFSLQADGTHALIERIASVILKVHPRRCYNERADKMLGFVFWVGRELERIAALFASTSNQPTPEEIKAGINDLDFGPFGIIDWYAHRQGYQDQDDAAKVAWVRVCECMRIDNERIAFERRLREIMANKNK
;
A
#
# COMPACT_ATOMS: atom_id res chain seq x y z
N MET A 1 18.82 -17.50 19.56
CA MET A 1 18.32 -18.88 19.29
C MET A 1 18.14 -19.06 17.78
N LYS A 2 18.84 -20.00 17.13
CA LYS A 2 18.59 -20.33 15.71
C LYS A 2 17.29 -21.12 15.61
N ILE A 3 16.26 -20.57 14.98
CA ILE A 3 14.93 -21.21 14.89
C ILE A 3 14.74 -21.87 13.54
N THR A 4 14.41 -23.16 13.57
CA THR A 4 13.88 -23.86 12.38
C THR A 4 12.42 -23.47 12.16
N ILE A 5 12.20 -22.38 11.42
CA ILE A 5 10.86 -21.78 11.18
C ILE A 5 9.91 -22.72 10.42
N LYS A 6 10.43 -23.60 9.55
CA LYS A 6 9.66 -24.50 8.66
C LYS A 6 8.69 -25.45 9.37
N LYS A 7 8.85 -25.69 10.69
CA LYS A 7 8.01 -26.60 11.48
C LYS A 7 7.12 -25.89 12.50
N ARG A 8 7.15 -24.56 12.57
CA ARG A 8 6.41 -23.77 13.56
C ARG A 8 5.19 -23.10 12.93
N THR A 9 4.15 -22.90 13.73
CA THR A 9 3.02 -22.06 13.33
C THR A 9 3.38 -20.59 13.45
N THR A 10 2.68 -19.73 12.72
CA THR A 10 2.85 -18.27 12.80
C THR A 10 2.75 -17.78 14.24
N ARG A 11 1.74 -18.25 15.00
CA ARG A 11 1.55 -17.91 16.42
C ARG A 11 2.79 -18.22 17.25
N GLN A 12 3.41 -19.39 17.05
CA GLN A 12 4.58 -19.81 17.81
C GLN A 12 5.81 -18.93 17.53
N VAL A 13 5.96 -18.44 16.29
CA VAL A 13 7.07 -17.56 15.92
C VAL A 13 6.83 -16.14 16.44
N LEU A 14 5.60 -15.62 16.36
CA LEU A 14 5.26 -14.29 16.89
C LEU A 14 5.41 -14.21 18.41
N ALA A 15 5.08 -15.28 19.14
CA ALA A 15 5.22 -15.34 20.59
C ALA A 15 6.68 -15.21 21.08
N ILE A 16 7.66 -15.52 20.22
CA ILE A 16 9.09 -15.46 20.53
C ILE A 16 9.82 -14.41 19.68
N GLU A 17 9.09 -13.57 18.96
CA GLU A 17 9.66 -12.61 18.01
C GLU A 17 10.63 -11.64 18.70
N ARG A 18 10.30 -11.20 19.92
CA ARG A 18 11.11 -10.26 20.72
C ARG A 18 12.47 -10.83 21.14
N VAL A 19 12.61 -12.16 21.18
CA VAL A 19 13.84 -12.85 21.59
C VAL A 19 14.59 -13.47 20.40
N LEU A 20 14.14 -13.19 19.17
CA LEU A 20 14.87 -13.54 17.96
C LEU A 20 16.14 -12.72 17.84
N THR A 21 17.22 -13.34 17.37
CA THR A 21 18.44 -12.61 17.04
C THR A 21 18.20 -11.75 15.78
N PRO A 22 18.96 -10.65 15.60
CA PRO A 22 18.87 -9.83 14.40
C PRO A 22 18.99 -10.64 13.10
N GLU A 23 19.89 -11.63 13.05
CA GLU A 23 20.09 -12.49 11.87
C GLU A 23 18.85 -13.35 11.59
N SER A 24 18.20 -13.85 12.66
CA SER A 24 16.96 -14.63 12.52
C SER A 24 15.81 -13.75 12.02
N ARG A 25 15.76 -12.48 12.45
CA ARG A 25 14.78 -11.50 11.97
C ARG A 25 15.03 -11.14 10.50
N ALA A 26 16.28 -10.92 10.11
CA ALA A 26 16.65 -10.67 8.71
C ALA A 26 16.29 -11.87 7.81
N ALA A 27 16.55 -13.11 8.27
CA ALA A 27 16.19 -14.32 7.54
C ALA A 27 14.66 -14.50 7.37
N LEU A 28 13.84 -13.94 8.26
CA LEU A 28 12.39 -13.92 8.09
C LEU A 28 11.96 -13.01 6.94
N GLN A 29 12.61 -11.86 6.78
CA GLN A 29 12.28 -10.89 5.71
C GLN A 29 12.61 -11.41 4.31
N THR A 30 13.59 -12.31 4.20
CA THR A 30 14.01 -12.94 2.93
C THR A 30 13.18 -14.17 2.55
N LEU A 31 12.17 -14.53 3.35
CA LEU A 31 11.27 -15.63 3.02
C LEU A 31 10.56 -15.38 1.67
N PRO A 32 10.50 -16.39 0.80
CA PRO A 32 9.87 -16.24 -0.50
C PRO A 32 8.35 -16.13 -0.35
N LYS A 33 7.71 -15.47 -1.32
CA LYS A 33 6.24 -15.49 -1.45
C LYS A 33 5.78 -16.92 -1.69
N PRO A 34 4.91 -17.50 -0.85
CA PRO A 34 4.37 -18.83 -1.08
C PRO A 34 3.29 -18.81 -2.18
N ASP A 35 3.12 -19.91 -2.93
CA ASP A 35 2.02 -20.04 -3.90
C ASP A 35 0.63 -20.17 -3.24
N LYS A 36 0.59 -20.75 -2.03
CA LYS A 36 -0.63 -20.94 -1.25
C LYS A 36 -0.39 -20.70 0.24
N VAL A 37 -1.34 -20.04 0.89
CA VAL A 37 -1.40 -19.79 2.34
C VAL A 37 -2.83 -20.04 2.81
N CYS A 38 -3.03 -20.73 3.92
CA CYS A 38 -4.36 -21.08 4.44
C CYS A 38 -5.22 -21.85 3.42
N GLY A 39 -4.59 -22.59 2.50
CA GLY A 39 -5.27 -23.28 1.39
C GLY A 39 -5.72 -22.38 0.23
N VAL A 40 -5.53 -21.07 0.32
CA VAL A 40 -5.88 -20.08 -0.70
C VAL A 40 -4.66 -19.76 -1.56
N ARG A 41 -4.85 -19.61 -2.88
CA ARG A 41 -3.78 -19.22 -3.80
C ARG A 41 -3.43 -17.75 -3.57
N THR A 42 -2.13 -17.46 -3.38
CA THR A 42 -1.70 -16.06 -3.23
C THR A 42 -1.78 -15.34 -4.57
N PRO A 43 -2.14 -14.06 -4.59
CA PRO A 43 -2.22 -13.30 -5.83
C PRO A 43 -0.81 -13.07 -6.41
N ARG A 44 -0.74 -12.73 -7.70
CA ARG A 44 0.53 -12.44 -8.38
C ARG A 44 1.08 -11.06 -7.99
N ASN A 45 0.20 -10.10 -7.79
CA ASN A 45 0.45 -8.71 -7.36
C ASN A 45 -0.79 -8.23 -6.58
N LEU A 46 -0.79 -6.99 -6.11
CA LEU A 46 -1.96 -6.40 -5.43
C LEU A 46 -2.80 -5.49 -6.33
N ASN A 47 -2.62 -5.55 -7.66
CA ASN A 47 -3.23 -4.60 -8.61
C ASN A 47 -4.76 -4.70 -8.70
N ASP A 48 -5.33 -5.85 -8.34
CA ASP A 48 -6.77 -6.09 -8.37
C ASP A 48 -7.50 -5.57 -7.11
N LEU A 49 -6.76 -5.05 -6.12
CA LEU A 49 -7.37 -4.46 -4.93
C LEU A 49 -8.08 -3.15 -5.26
N THR A 50 -9.19 -2.92 -4.56
CA THR A 50 -9.80 -1.59 -4.50
C THR A 50 -8.89 -0.64 -3.71
N ILE A 51 -9.05 0.68 -3.91
CA ILE A 51 -8.29 1.68 -3.16
C ILE A 51 -8.59 1.59 -1.66
N GLY A 52 -9.84 1.29 -1.28
CA GLY A 52 -10.23 1.04 0.10
C GLY A 52 -9.57 -0.22 0.68
N ASP A 53 -9.57 -1.32 -0.07
CA ASP A 53 -8.87 -2.55 0.32
C ASP A 53 -7.37 -2.30 0.52
N LEU A 54 -6.73 -1.59 -0.42
CA LEU A 54 -5.31 -1.25 -0.35
C LEU A 54 -4.99 -0.45 0.92
N PHE A 55 -5.78 0.58 1.23
CA PHE A 55 -5.56 1.40 2.42
C PHE A 55 -5.88 0.66 3.71
N SER A 56 -6.84 -0.28 3.70
CA SER A 56 -7.11 -1.13 4.85
C SER A 56 -5.94 -2.08 5.18
N LEU A 57 -5.02 -2.32 4.25
CA LEU A 57 -3.79 -3.09 4.48
C LEU A 57 -2.68 -2.26 5.15
N GLN A 58 -2.81 -0.93 5.24
CA GLN A 58 -1.92 -0.12 6.06
C GLN A 58 -2.18 -0.45 7.53
N ALA A 59 -1.21 -1.08 8.17
CA ALA A 59 -1.39 -1.66 9.50
C ALA A 59 -0.10 -1.55 10.32
N ASP A 60 -0.25 -1.20 11.59
CA ASP A 60 0.88 -1.06 12.51
C ASP A 60 1.35 -2.41 13.01
N GLY A 61 2.38 -2.93 12.33
CA GLY A 61 3.09 -4.14 12.71
C GLY A 61 2.46 -5.44 12.20
N THR A 62 3.20 -6.53 12.43
CA THR A 62 2.96 -7.85 11.82
C THR A 62 1.59 -8.43 12.18
N HIS A 63 1.14 -8.28 13.42
CA HIS A 63 -0.15 -8.83 13.87
C HIS A 63 -1.33 -8.18 13.16
N ALA A 64 -1.39 -6.85 13.15
CA ALA A 64 -2.46 -6.11 12.47
C ALA A 64 -2.46 -6.43 10.97
N LEU A 65 -1.28 -6.47 10.34
CA LEU A 65 -1.18 -6.82 8.91
C LEU A 65 -1.65 -8.26 8.62
N ILE A 66 -1.38 -9.24 9.49
CA ILE A 66 -1.90 -10.61 9.35
C ILE A 66 -3.44 -10.61 9.35
N GLU A 67 -4.06 -9.83 10.24
CA GLU A 67 -5.51 -9.74 10.34
C GLU A 67 -6.14 -9.10 9.10
N ARG A 68 -5.52 -8.02 8.59
CA ARG A 68 -5.94 -7.37 7.35
C ARG A 68 -5.74 -8.28 6.14
N ILE A 69 -4.63 -8.98 6.02
CA ILE A 69 -4.40 -9.96 4.95
C ILE A 69 -5.46 -11.07 4.99
N ALA A 70 -5.84 -11.53 6.20
CA ALA A 70 -6.84 -12.57 6.36
C ALA A 70 -8.21 -12.12 5.81
N SER A 71 -8.66 -10.90 6.12
CA SER A 71 -9.96 -10.37 5.71
C SER A 71 -9.99 -9.80 4.30
N VAL A 72 -8.92 -9.14 3.85
CA VAL A 72 -8.86 -8.42 2.57
C VAL A 72 -8.45 -9.35 1.45
N ILE A 73 -7.35 -10.09 1.62
CA ILE A 73 -6.74 -10.84 0.51
C ILE A 73 -7.16 -12.30 0.52
N LEU A 74 -7.04 -12.97 1.67
CA LEU A 74 -7.27 -14.42 1.75
C LEU A 74 -8.75 -14.78 1.93
N LYS A 75 -9.59 -13.84 2.39
CA LYS A 75 -11.00 -14.05 2.73
C LYS A 75 -11.19 -15.24 3.69
N VAL A 76 -10.36 -15.33 4.72
CA VAL A 76 -10.39 -16.37 5.76
C VAL A 76 -10.43 -15.77 7.16
N HIS A 77 -10.88 -16.57 8.14
CA HIS A 77 -10.82 -16.18 9.54
C HIS A 77 -9.35 -16.04 10.02
N PRO A 78 -8.95 -14.96 10.74
CA PRO A 78 -7.55 -14.71 11.16
C PRO A 78 -6.87 -15.86 11.90
N ARG A 79 -7.63 -16.60 12.73
CA ARG A 79 -7.17 -17.83 13.40
C ARG A 79 -6.49 -18.83 12.43
N ARG A 80 -6.93 -18.93 11.18
CA ARG A 80 -6.28 -19.81 10.18
C ARG A 80 -4.86 -19.33 9.86
N CYS A 81 -4.66 -18.02 9.70
CA CYS A 81 -3.34 -17.43 9.45
C CYS A 81 -2.37 -17.65 10.62
N TYR A 82 -2.88 -17.56 11.86
CA TYR A 82 -2.07 -17.82 13.06
C TYR A 82 -1.67 -19.29 13.23
N ASN A 83 -2.50 -20.22 12.73
CA ASN A 83 -2.25 -21.67 12.79
C ASN A 83 -1.53 -22.21 11.54
N GLU A 84 -1.42 -21.44 10.46
CA GLU A 84 -0.63 -21.77 9.29
C GLU A 84 0.87 -21.84 9.62
N ARG A 85 1.62 -22.54 8.78
CA ARG A 85 3.08 -22.57 8.88
C ARG A 85 3.68 -21.17 8.78
N ALA A 86 4.57 -20.86 9.72
CA ALA A 86 5.18 -19.55 9.85
C ALA A 86 5.98 -19.14 8.61
N ASP A 87 6.70 -20.07 7.98
CA ASP A 87 7.48 -19.77 6.77
C ASP A 87 6.59 -19.32 5.60
N LYS A 88 5.39 -19.90 5.49
CA LYS A 88 4.39 -19.49 4.50
C LYS A 88 3.76 -18.15 4.87
N MET A 89 3.17 -18.06 6.06
CA MET A 89 2.42 -16.85 6.43
C MET A 89 3.32 -15.63 6.51
N LEU A 90 4.49 -15.73 7.14
CA LEU A 90 5.43 -14.61 7.24
C LEU A 90 6.05 -14.27 5.88
N GLY A 91 6.40 -15.27 5.05
CA GLY A 91 6.83 -15.02 3.68
C GLY A 91 5.79 -14.25 2.86
N PHE A 92 4.50 -14.53 3.10
CA PHE A 92 3.42 -13.76 2.48
C PHE A 92 3.27 -12.36 3.07
N VAL A 93 3.34 -12.20 4.39
CA VAL A 93 3.31 -10.88 5.06
C VAL A 93 4.40 -9.95 4.53
N PHE A 94 5.66 -10.43 4.46
CA PHE A 94 6.76 -9.60 3.95
C PHE A 94 6.63 -9.31 2.46
N TRP A 95 6.07 -10.23 1.68
CA TRP A 95 5.76 -9.95 0.29
C TRP A 95 4.68 -8.87 0.14
N VAL A 96 3.59 -8.94 0.93
CA VAL A 96 2.55 -7.89 0.95
C VAL A 96 3.17 -6.54 1.35
N GLY A 97 4.02 -6.50 2.38
CA GLY A 97 4.72 -5.27 2.78
C GLY A 97 5.53 -4.64 1.64
N ARG A 98 6.33 -5.43 0.93
CA ARG A 98 7.09 -4.94 -0.24
C ARG A 98 6.21 -4.47 -1.39
N GLU A 99 5.09 -5.14 -1.63
CA GLU A 99 4.12 -4.68 -2.64
C GLU A 99 3.46 -3.36 -2.22
N LEU A 100 3.14 -3.17 -0.93
CA LEU A 100 2.63 -1.88 -0.43
C LEU A 100 3.67 -0.77 -0.59
N GLU A 101 4.95 -1.03 -0.30
CA GLU A 101 6.06 -0.08 -0.54
C GLU A 101 6.18 0.27 -2.03
N ARG A 102 6.13 -0.74 -2.92
CA ARG A 102 6.14 -0.53 -4.38
C ARG A 102 4.98 0.34 -4.84
N ILE A 103 3.78 0.11 -4.31
CA ILE A 103 2.58 0.87 -4.66
C ILE A 103 2.67 2.30 -4.12
N ALA A 104 3.13 2.48 -2.88
CA ALA A 104 3.37 3.81 -2.32
C ALA A 104 4.37 4.62 -3.17
N ALA A 105 5.43 3.97 -3.67
CA ALA A 105 6.38 4.60 -4.59
C ALA A 105 5.74 5.01 -5.92
N LEU A 106 4.79 4.21 -6.44
CA LEU A 106 4.03 4.59 -7.63
C LEU A 106 3.19 5.84 -7.39
N PHE A 107 2.42 5.89 -6.30
CA PHE A 107 1.66 7.10 -5.94
C PHE A 107 2.57 8.32 -5.79
N ALA A 108 3.68 8.19 -5.05
CA ALA A 108 4.65 9.27 -4.88
C ALA A 108 5.24 9.76 -6.21
N SER A 109 5.48 8.85 -7.16
CA SER A 109 6.02 9.19 -8.48
C SER A 109 5.03 9.96 -9.37
N THR A 110 3.73 9.94 -9.05
CA THR A 110 2.74 10.72 -9.79
C THR A 110 2.75 12.20 -9.42
N SER A 111 3.29 12.56 -8.25
CA SER A 111 3.25 13.93 -7.74
C SER A 111 4.22 14.86 -8.48
N ASN A 112 3.74 16.04 -8.86
CA ASN A 112 4.60 17.12 -9.36
C ASN A 112 5.37 17.75 -8.19
N GLN A 113 6.61 18.19 -8.46
CA GLN A 113 7.31 19.02 -7.48
C GLN A 113 6.60 20.37 -7.31
N PRO A 114 6.31 20.79 -6.07
CA PRO A 114 5.72 22.10 -5.81
C PRO A 114 6.65 23.24 -6.23
N THR A 115 6.08 24.37 -6.67
CA THR A 115 6.86 25.58 -6.95
C THR A 115 7.26 26.31 -5.65
N PRO A 116 8.23 27.23 -5.68
CA PRO A 116 8.57 28.05 -4.51
C PRO A 116 7.38 28.81 -3.93
N GLU A 117 6.47 29.29 -4.79
CA GLU A 117 5.25 30.00 -4.38
C GLU A 117 4.27 29.05 -3.68
N GLU A 118 4.13 27.82 -4.18
CA GLU A 118 3.28 26.79 -3.56
C GLU A 118 3.85 26.35 -2.20
N ILE A 119 5.17 26.21 -2.10
CA ILE A 119 5.85 25.95 -0.83
C ILE A 119 5.59 27.10 0.15
N LYS A 120 5.72 28.35 -0.29
CA LYS A 120 5.43 29.54 0.53
C LYS A 120 3.96 29.61 0.96
N ALA A 121 3.05 29.11 0.13
CA ALA A 121 1.63 29.04 0.42
C ALA A 121 1.26 27.90 1.41
N GLY A 122 2.23 27.07 1.82
CA GLY A 122 2.01 26.00 2.80
C GLY A 122 1.57 24.68 2.19
N ILE A 123 1.87 24.40 0.91
CA ILE A 123 1.48 23.12 0.28
C ILE A 123 2.04 21.89 1.03
N ASN A 124 3.19 22.02 1.69
CA ASN A 124 3.79 20.94 2.47
C ASN A 124 3.05 20.67 3.78
N ASP A 125 2.17 21.58 4.22
CA ASP A 125 1.36 21.42 5.43
C ASP A 125 0.04 20.69 5.12
N LEU A 126 -0.25 20.42 3.83
CA LEU A 126 -1.43 19.67 3.40
C LEU A 126 -1.13 18.16 3.39
N ASP A 127 -1.54 17.47 4.45
CA ASP A 127 -1.56 16.01 4.51
C ASP A 127 -2.96 15.50 4.86
N PHE A 128 -3.63 14.92 3.87
CA PHE A 128 -4.95 14.31 4.00
C PHE A 128 -4.88 12.77 4.05
N GLY A 129 -3.67 12.22 4.01
CA GLY A 129 -3.42 10.78 4.02
C GLY A 129 -4.21 10.00 2.97
N PRO A 130 -4.49 8.72 3.24
CA PRO A 130 -5.28 7.86 2.35
C PRO A 130 -6.69 8.38 2.04
N PHE A 131 -7.32 9.06 3.01
CA PHE A 131 -8.66 9.60 2.84
C PHE A 131 -8.72 10.69 1.77
N GLY A 132 -7.71 11.58 1.73
CA GLY A 132 -7.63 12.62 0.71
C GLY A 132 -7.57 12.08 -0.72
N ILE A 133 -6.98 10.90 -0.93
CA ILE A 133 -6.95 10.25 -2.25
C ILE A 133 -8.36 9.76 -2.65
N ILE A 134 -9.11 9.18 -1.70
CA ILE A 134 -10.49 8.72 -1.94
C ILE A 134 -11.40 9.93 -2.22
N ASP A 135 -11.29 10.97 -1.39
CA ASP A 135 -12.07 12.20 -1.52
C ASP A 135 -11.81 12.91 -2.86
N TRP A 136 -10.54 13.09 -3.22
CA TRP A 136 -10.16 13.63 -4.53
C TRP A 136 -10.75 12.82 -5.68
N TYR A 137 -10.71 11.48 -5.59
CA TYR A 137 -11.24 10.63 -6.64
C TYR A 137 -12.78 10.71 -6.73
N ALA A 138 -13.46 10.77 -5.59
CA ALA A 138 -14.91 10.94 -5.52
C ALA A 138 -15.33 12.25 -6.20
N HIS A 139 -14.69 13.36 -5.84
CA HIS A 139 -14.93 14.66 -6.47
C HIS A 139 -14.64 14.64 -7.97
N ARG A 140 -13.54 14.02 -8.39
CA ARG A 140 -13.18 13.88 -9.81
C ARG A 140 -14.24 13.15 -10.64
N GLN A 141 -14.84 12.09 -10.10
CA GLN A 141 -15.84 11.29 -10.81
C GLN A 141 -17.28 11.79 -10.61
N GLY A 142 -17.49 12.78 -9.73
CA GLY A 142 -18.82 13.26 -9.37
C GLY A 142 -19.61 12.27 -8.51
N TYR A 143 -18.92 11.43 -7.73
CA TYR A 143 -19.59 10.54 -6.78
C TYR A 143 -20.19 11.34 -5.62
N GLN A 144 -21.41 10.96 -5.22
CA GLN A 144 -22.09 11.53 -4.05
C GLN A 144 -21.62 10.88 -2.75
N ASP A 145 -21.20 9.62 -2.83
CA ASP A 145 -20.71 8.81 -1.71
C ASP A 145 -19.24 8.43 -1.93
N GLN A 146 -18.40 8.72 -0.94
CA GLN A 146 -16.97 8.38 -0.95
C GLN A 146 -16.74 6.87 -0.90
N ASP A 147 -17.69 6.09 -0.38
CA ASP A 147 -17.61 4.63 -0.38
C ASP A 147 -17.63 4.06 -1.81
N ASP A 148 -18.22 4.76 -2.77
CA ASP A 148 -18.17 4.36 -4.18
C ASP A 148 -16.79 4.59 -4.80
N ALA A 149 -16.09 5.67 -4.40
CA ALA A 149 -14.68 5.85 -4.76
C ALA A 149 -13.80 4.77 -4.13
N ALA A 150 -14.07 4.38 -2.88
CA ALA A 150 -13.30 3.35 -2.18
C ALA A 150 -13.33 1.98 -2.86
N LYS A 151 -14.39 1.67 -3.63
CA LYS A 151 -14.57 0.41 -4.37
C LYS A 151 -13.81 0.36 -5.70
N VAL A 152 -13.19 1.45 -6.14
CA VAL A 152 -12.47 1.51 -7.42
C VAL A 152 -11.09 0.88 -7.29
N ALA A 153 -10.66 0.13 -8.30
CA ALA A 153 -9.30 -0.44 -8.37
C ALA A 153 -8.24 0.65 -8.21
N TRP A 154 -7.28 0.46 -7.29
CA TRP A 154 -6.30 1.50 -6.97
C TRP A 154 -5.45 1.90 -8.18
N VAL A 155 -5.20 0.98 -9.12
CA VAL A 155 -4.45 1.24 -10.35
C VAL A 155 -5.13 2.34 -11.17
N ARG A 156 -6.46 2.32 -11.25
CA ARG A 156 -7.24 3.34 -11.96
C ARG A 156 -7.17 4.69 -11.26
N VAL A 157 -7.19 4.70 -9.93
CA VAL A 157 -7.03 5.91 -9.11
C VAL A 157 -5.65 6.53 -9.33
N CYS A 158 -4.59 5.73 -9.23
CA CYS A 158 -3.21 6.15 -9.48
C CYS A 158 -3.03 6.72 -10.89
N GLU A 159 -3.60 6.06 -11.91
CA GLU A 159 -3.51 6.52 -13.29
C GLU A 159 -4.25 7.83 -13.53
N CYS A 160 -5.44 7.99 -12.92
CA CYS A 160 -6.15 9.26 -12.96
C CYS A 160 -5.33 10.40 -12.35
N MET A 161 -4.59 10.12 -11.28
CA MET A 161 -3.76 11.10 -10.58
C MET A 161 -2.57 11.51 -11.46
N ARG A 162 -1.93 10.54 -12.12
CA ARG A 162 -0.88 10.79 -13.12
C ARG A 162 -1.37 11.70 -14.24
N ILE A 163 -2.53 11.41 -14.83
CA ILE A 163 -3.12 12.21 -15.92
C ILE A 163 -3.36 13.65 -15.48
N ASP A 164 -3.89 13.86 -14.27
CA ASP A 164 -4.18 15.21 -13.76
C ASP A 164 -2.91 15.99 -13.49
N ASN A 165 -1.91 15.35 -12.89
CA ASN A 165 -0.63 15.98 -12.63
C ASN A 165 0.10 16.34 -13.94
N GLU A 166 0.05 15.49 -14.96
CA GLU A 166 0.61 15.80 -16.28
C GLU A 166 -0.10 16.99 -16.95
N ARG A 167 -1.43 17.07 -16.83
CA ARG A 167 -2.22 18.21 -17.32
C ARG A 167 -1.87 19.50 -16.59
N ILE A 168 -1.81 19.47 -15.26
CA ILE A 168 -1.41 20.63 -14.44
C ILE A 168 0.00 21.11 -14.85
N ALA A 169 0.94 20.18 -15.02
CA ALA A 169 2.30 20.51 -15.43
C ALA A 169 2.34 21.15 -16.83
N PHE A 170 1.54 20.64 -17.77
CA PHE A 170 1.38 21.26 -19.09
C PHE A 170 0.80 22.67 -19.01
N GLU A 171 -0.28 22.87 -18.25
CA GLU A 171 -0.93 24.17 -18.08
C GLU A 171 -0.02 25.21 -17.41
N ARG A 172 0.83 24.79 -16.47
CA ARG A 172 1.87 25.64 -15.87
C ARG A 172 2.84 26.14 -16.94
N ARG A 173 3.45 25.23 -17.72
CA ARG A 173 4.36 25.57 -18.82
C ARG A 173 3.69 26.48 -19.86
N LEU A 174 2.43 26.21 -20.19
CA LEU A 174 1.68 27.01 -21.14
C LEU A 174 1.48 28.44 -20.64
N ARG A 175 1.10 28.63 -19.37
CA ARG A 175 0.94 29.95 -18.74
C ARG A 175 2.24 30.75 -18.73
N GLU A 176 3.37 30.11 -18.43
CA GLU A 176 4.69 30.75 -18.46
C GLU A 176 5.06 31.24 -19.87
N ILE A 177 4.83 30.41 -20.90
CA ILE A 177 5.08 30.80 -22.30
C ILE A 177 4.20 31.98 -22.71
N MET A 178 2.91 31.98 -22.33
CA MET A 178 2.00 33.09 -22.65
C MET A 178 2.40 34.38 -21.92
N ALA A 179 2.76 34.30 -20.64
CA ALA A 179 3.19 35.45 -19.87
C ALA A 179 4.48 36.09 -20.43
N ASN A 180 5.40 35.27 -20.94
CA ASN A 180 6.64 35.74 -21.56
C ASN A 180 6.45 36.30 -22.97
N LYS A 181 5.42 35.87 -23.72
CA LYS A 181 5.07 36.46 -25.01
C LYS A 181 4.43 37.84 -24.89
N ASN A 182 3.82 38.14 -23.75
CA ASN A 182 3.12 39.40 -23.48
C ASN A 182 3.98 40.41 -22.70
N LYS A 183 5.28 40.12 -22.50
CA LYS A 183 6.29 41.05 -22.00
C LYS A 183 7.13 41.58 -23.16
#